data_AF-A0A9E3NKS4-F1
#
_entry.id   AF-A0A9E3NKS4-F1
#
_cell.length_a   1.000
_cell.length_b   1.000
_cell.length_c   1.000
_cell.angle_alpha   90.00
_cell.angle_beta   90.00
_cell.angle_gamma   90.00
#
_symmetry.space_group_name_H-M   'P 1'
#
loop_
_entity.id
_entity.type
_entity.pdbx_description
1 polymer ?
#
loop_
_entity_poly.entity_id
_entity_poly.type
_entity_poly.pdbx_seq_one_letter_code
_entity_poly.pdbx_strand_id
1 'polypeptide(L)'
;MRANFKELSDKFSNLNERDNEDFISFYGNYKNEILKLSDFDTDEELYLMVVINHTYGRSLLYGSKNYEKAEEYLEVARSLILNNRVKFSLDLTDDIWYLQTLQHLLKISLDLKNYNKSKELLKELKLIDNENVSEYNMEEKEINRIRRYKIFEMLIYCGMGLIAISMTYKFVTSVSMVFIDSLGIAIGLIGIIGGYFNKDSLKGTALKDKFVRSLK
;
A
#
# COMPACT_ATOMS: atom_id res chain seq x y z
N MET A 1 -29.88 -22.86 12.57
CA MET A 1 -29.97 -22.79 11.10
C MET A 1 -28.59 -22.33 10.64
N ARG A 2 -27.79 -23.21 9.99
CA ARG A 2 -26.39 -22.93 9.65
C ARG A 2 -26.36 -21.93 8.49
N ALA A 3 -25.99 -20.68 8.77
CA ALA A 3 -25.67 -19.74 7.72
C ALA A 3 -24.37 -20.23 7.06
N ASN A 4 -24.42 -20.52 5.77
CA ASN A 4 -23.26 -20.93 5.00
C ASN A 4 -22.39 -19.68 4.79
N PHE A 5 -21.41 -19.47 5.67
CA PHE A 5 -20.60 -18.24 5.67
C PHE A 5 -19.81 -18.04 4.37
N LYS A 6 -19.52 -19.12 3.63
CA LYS A 6 -19.01 -19.05 2.26
C LYS A 6 -20.03 -18.39 1.31
N GLU A 7 -21.30 -18.73 1.44
CA GLU A 7 -22.40 -18.13 0.67
C GLU A 7 -22.65 -16.66 1.06
N LEU A 8 -22.47 -16.30 2.34
CA LEU A 8 -22.49 -14.90 2.79
C LEU A 8 -21.26 -14.13 2.25
N SER A 9 -20.08 -14.72 2.34
CA SER A 9 -18.83 -14.16 1.81
C SER A 9 -18.91 -13.91 0.30
N ASP A 10 -19.39 -14.90 -0.46
CA ASP A 10 -19.58 -14.78 -1.91
C ASP A 10 -20.65 -13.73 -2.24
N LYS A 11 -21.72 -13.64 -1.44
CA LYS A 11 -22.74 -12.59 -1.57
C LYS A 11 -22.20 -11.20 -1.24
N PHE A 12 -21.21 -11.11 -0.36
CA PHE A 12 -20.61 -9.85 0.08
C PHE A 12 -19.38 -9.41 -0.73
N SER A 13 -18.83 -10.29 -1.58
CA SER A 13 -17.74 -9.97 -2.52
C SER A 13 -18.11 -8.87 -3.54
N ASN A 14 -19.40 -8.66 -3.80
CA ASN A 14 -19.94 -7.74 -4.81
C ASN A 14 -20.74 -6.54 -4.23
N LEU A 15 -20.60 -6.22 -2.94
CA LEU A 15 -21.45 -5.20 -2.32
C LEU A 15 -21.22 -3.79 -2.85
N ASN A 16 -22.35 -3.11 -3.08
CA ASN A 16 -22.44 -1.66 -3.28
C ASN A 16 -22.39 -0.92 -1.91
N GLU A 17 -22.31 0.41 -1.93
CA GLU A 17 -22.16 1.23 -0.71
C GLU A 17 -23.28 1.05 0.33
N ARG A 18 -24.52 0.75 -0.08
CA ARG A 18 -25.65 0.55 0.85
C ARG A 18 -25.56 -0.77 1.60
N ASP A 19 -25.15 -1.84 0.91
CA ASP A 19 -25.03 -3.15 1.55
C ASP A 19 -23.89 -3.17 2.59
N ASN A 20 -22.87 -2.31 2.42
CA ASN A 20 -21.84 -2.08 3.43
C ASN A 20 -22.40 -1.39 4.70
N GLU A 21 -23.30 -0.42 4.56
CA GLU A 21 -23.92 0.27 5.70
C GLU A 21 -24.83 -0.67 6.51
N ASP A 22 -25.63 -1.50 5.83
CA ASP A 22 -26.49 -2.49 6.48
C ASP A 22 -25.67 -3.59 7.18
N PHE A 23 -24.58 -4.05 6.56
CA PHE A 23 -23.65 -5.01 7.18
C PHE A 23 -22.95 -4.41 8.41
N ILE A 24 -22.49 -3.16 8.30
CA ILE A 24 -21.88 -2.39 9.39
C ILE A 24 -22.88 -2.10 10.51
N SER A 25 -24.14 -1.82 10.21
CA SER A 25 -25.17 -1.62 11.24
C SER A 25 -25.52 -2.93 11.95
N PHE A 26 -25.48 -4.05 11.24
CA PHE A 26 -25.78 -5.36 11.81
C PHE A 26 -24.66 -5.85 12.73
N TYR A 27 -23.40 -5.69 12.34
CA TYR A 27 -22.24 -6.17 13.10
C TYR A 27 -21.55 -5.10 13.98
N GLY A 28 -21.77 -3.81 13.72
CA GLY A 28 -21.14 -2.70 14.45
C GLY A 28 -21.58 -2.52 15.89
N ASN A 29 -22.77 -3.03 16.23
CA ASN A 29 -23.21 -3.11 17.62
C ASN A 29 -22.38 -4.11 18.45
N TYR A 30 -21.56 -4.95 17.81
CA TYR A 30 -20.70 -5.95 18.46
C TYR A 30 -19.23 -5.52 18.57
N LYS A 31 -18.90 -4.25 18.25
CA LYS A 31 -17.51 -3.73 18.21
C LYS A 31 -16.66 -4.05 19.45
N ASN A 32 -17.27 -4.07 20.64
CA ASN A 32 -16.58 -4.39 21.90
C ASN A 32 -16.42 -5.90 22.17
N GLU A 33 -17.25 -6.76 21.57
CA GLU A 33 -17.13 -8.22 21.66
C GLU A 33 -16.13 -8.76 20.61
N ILE A 34 -16.04 -8.07 19.48
CA ILE A 34 -15.13 -8.35 18.35
C ILE A 34 -13.65 -8.23 18.73
N LEU A 35 -13.28 -7.27 19.58
CA LEU A 35 -11.88 -6.99 19.98
C LEU A 35 -11.25 -8.02 20.94
N LYS A 36 -12.02 -8.98 21.46
CA LYS A 36 -11.51 -9.97 22.44
C LYS A 36 -11.16 -11.34 21.86
N LEU A 37 -11.40 -11.56 20.57
CA LEU A 37 -11.24 -12.87 19.95
C LEU A 37 -9.82 -13.04 19.39
N SER A 38 -8.89 -13.44 20.27
CA SER A 38 -7.63 -14.07 19.86
C SER A 38 -7.70 -15.59 19.86
N ASP A 39 -8.73 -16.16 20.48
CA ASP A 39 -9.00 -17.60 20.53
C ASP A 39 -10.35 -17.88 19.86
N PHE A 40 -10.30 -18.33 18.61
CA PHE A 40 -11.47 -18.83 17.87
C PHE A 40 -11.61 -20.32 18.09
N ASP A 41 -12.81 -20.80 18.40
CA ASP A 41 -13.04 -22.25 18.56
C ASP A 41 -13.27 -22.91 17.19
N THR A 42 -13.80 -22.16 16.23
CA THR A 42 -14.01 -22.63 14.84
C THR A 42 -13.45 -21.67 13.79
N ASP A 43 -13.25 -22.18 12.57
CA ASP A 43 -12.84 -21.39 11.42
C ASP A 43 -13.94 -20.41 10.98
N GLU A 44 -15.23 -20.72 11.20
CA GLU A 44 -16.31 -19.79 10.90
C GLU A 44 -16.29 -18.53 11.77
N GLU A 45 -15.95 -18.65 13.06
CA GLU A 45 -15.82 -17.50 13.96
C GLU A 45 -14.66 -16.60 13.54
N LEU A 46 -13.54 -17.22 13.14
CA LEU A 46 -12.40 -16.52 12.55
C LEU A 46 -12.82 -15.75 11.30
N TYR A 47 -13.46 -16.42 10.32
CA TYR A 47 -13.81 -15.79 9.07
C TYR A 47 -14.86 -14.70 9.25
N LEU A 48 -15.83 -14.87 10.15
CA LEU A 48 -16.76 -13.81 10.50
C LEU A 48 -16.00 -12.55 10.95
N MET A 49 -14.98 -12.72 11.80
CA MET A 49 -14.16 -11.62 12.27
C MET A 49 -13.36 -10.94 11.14
N VAL A 50 -12.77 -11.74 10.26
CA VAL A 50 -12.02 -11.28 9.10
C VAL A 50 -12.92 -10.47 8.17
N VAL A 51 -14.10 -10.98 7.83
CA VAL A 51 -15.07 -10.32 6.96
C VAL A 51 -15.50 -8.99 7.55
N ILE A 52 -15.78 -8.94 8.85
CA ILE A 52 -16.17 -7.70 9.53
C ILE A 52 -15.06 -6.64 9.40
N ASN A 53 -13.85 -6.96 9.81
CA ASN A 53 -12.73 -6.03 9.76
C ASN A 53 -12.41 -5.62 8.31
N HIS A 54 -12.42 -6.57 7.37
CA HIS A 54 -12.23 -6.27 5.96
C HIS A 54 -13.29 -5.29 5.43
N THR A 55 -14.56 -5.55 5.71
CA THR A 55 -15.68 -4.75 5.20
C THR A 55 -15.66 -3.32 5.77
N TYR A 56 -15.36 -3.17 7.06
CA TYR A 56 -15.11 -1.87 7.66
C TYR A 56 -13.94 -1.14 7.00
N GLY A 57 -12.81 -1.82 6.83
CA GLY A 57 -11.63 -1.28 6.18
C GLY A 57 -11.91 -0.82 4.75
N ARG A 58 -12.62 -1.64 3.96
CA ARG A 58 -13.05 -1.33 2.59
C ARG A 58 -13.99 -0.12 2.55
N SER A 59 -14.99 -0.05 3.43
CA SER A 59 -15.91 1.08 3.52
C SER A 59 -15.17 2.39 3.85
N LEU A 60 -14.22 2.33 4.78
CA LEU A 60 -13.37 3.49 5.11
C LEU A 60 -12.46 3.89 3.95
N LEU A 61 -11.91 2.93 3.21
CA LEU A 61 -11.05 3.15 2.05
C LEU A 61 -11.78 3.85 0.91
N TYR A 62 -12.95 3.35 0.51
CA TYR A 62 -13.64 3.85 -0.69
C TYR A 62 -14.68 4.94 -0.40
N GLY A 63 -15.43 4.82 0.69
CA GLY A 63 -16.50 5.75 1.04
C GLY A 63 -15.96 7.04 1.66
N SER A 64 -15.28 6.92 2.81
CA SER A 64 -14.77 8.09 3.55
C SER A 64 -13.33 8.49 3.23
N LYS A 65 -12.58 7.65 2.50
CA LYS A 65 -11.15 7.78 2.21
C LYS A 65 -10.29 8.01 3.46
N ASN A 66 -10.70 7.43 4.59
CA ASN A 66 -9.92 7.46 5.82
C ASN A 66 -8.87 6.36 5.79
N TYR A 67 -7.75 6.63 5.11
CA TYR A 67 -6.71 5.63 4.85
C TYR A 67 -6.08 5.05 6.11
N GLU A 68 -5.81 5.87 7.13
CA GLU A 68 -5.19 5.42 8.39
C GLU A 68 -6.09 4.42 9.13
N LYS A 69 -7.38 4.75 9.29
CA LYS A 69 -8.31 3.81 9.93
C LYS A 69 -8.60 2.60 9.04
N ALA A 70 -8.70 2.78 7.72
CA ALA A 70 -8.88 1.66 6.80
C ALA A 70 -7.73 0.66 6.92
N GLU A 71 -6.49 1.16 7.01
CA GLU A 71 -5.29 0.34 7.19
C GLU A 71 -5.34 -0.44 8.51
N GLU A 72 -5.75 0.19 9.62
CA GLU A 72 -5.88 -0.45 10.93
C GLU A 72 -6.81 -1.68 10.86
N TYR A 73 -8.03 -1.53 10.33
CA TYR A 73 -8.98 -2.64 10.22
C TYR A 73 -8.48 -3.73 9.25
N LEU A 74 -7.88 -3.35 8.12
CA LEU A 74 -7.38 -4.34 7.15
C LEU A 74 -6.15 -5.10 7.67
N GLU A 75 -5.28 -4.48 8.47
CA GLU A 75 -4.18 -5.19 9.12
C GLU A 75 -4.67 -6.15 10.20
N VAL A 76 -5.76 -5.81 10.90
CA VAL A 76 -6.43 -6.77 11.82
C VAL A 76 -6.93 -7.98 11.02
N ALA A 77 -7.67 -7.77 9.93
CA ALA A 77 -8.15 -8.86 9.07
C ALA A 77 -6.99 -9.75 8.57
N ARG A 78 -5.91 -9.13 8.07
CA ARG A 78 -4.71 -9.84 7.61
C ARG A 78 -4.06 -10.66 8.73
N SER A 79 -3.91 -10.07 9.91
CA SER A 79 -3.26 -10.70 11.07
C SER A 79 -4.06 -11.89 11.58
N LEU A 80 -5.39 -11.79 11.58
CA LEU A 80 -6.29 -12.87 11.98
C LEU A 80 -6.09 -14.12 11.12
N ILE A 81 -6.06 -13.98 9.80
CA ILE A 81 -5.81 -15.09 8.87
C ILE A 81 -4.41 -15.67 9.08
N LEU A 82 -3.38 -14.82 9.11
CA LEU A 82 -1.99 -15.26 9.25
C LEU A 82 -1.72 -16.02 10.54
N ASN A 83 -2.25 -15.53 11.66
CA ASN A 83 -2.01 -16.12 12.98
C ASN A 83 -2.75 -17.45 13.16
N ASN A 84 -3.87 -17.64 12.45
CA ASN A 84 -4.70 -18.84 12.57
C ASN A 84 -4.52 -19.84 11.42
N ARG A 85 -3.69 -19.52 10.42
CA ARG A 85 -3.46 -20.39 9.24
C ARG A 85 -3.10 -21.82 9.59
N VAL A 86 -2.29 -22.03 10.63
CA VAL A 86 -1.83 -23.37 11.04
C VAL A 86 -2.94 -24.11 11.78
N LYS A 87 -3.67 -23.40 12.65
CA LYS A 87 -4.75 -23.97 13.47
C LYS A 87 -5.88 -24.52 12.60
N PHE A 88 -6.28 -23.78 11.57
CA PHE A 88 -7.39 -24.14 10.69
C PHE A 88 -6.93 -24.67 9.32
N SER A 89 -5.64 -24.95 9.14
CA SER A 89 -5.06 -25.46 7.88
C SER A 89 -5.45 -24.60 6.65
N LEU A 90 -5.41 -23.28 6.80
CA LEU A 90 -5.79 -22.33 5.74
C LEU A 90 -4.73 -22.29 4.65
N ASP A 91 -5.14 -22.52 3.40
CA ASP A 91 -4.30 -22.26 2.23
C ASP A 91 -4.43 -20.79 1.82
N LEU A 92 -3.36 -20.01 2.05
CA LEU A 92 -3.34 -18.59 1.74
C LEU A 92 -3.40 -18.30 0.23
N THR A 93 -3.08 -19.27 -0.62
CA THR A 93 -3.16 -19.11 -2.08
C THR A 93 -4.60 -19.16 -2.59
N ASP A 94 -5.49 -19.86 -1.87
CA ASP A 94 -6.91 -20.00 -2.19
C ASP A 94 -7.83 -19.11 -1.33
N ASP A 95 -7.27 -18.37 -0.35
CA ASP A 95 -8.03 -17.51 0.55
C ASP A 95 -8.35 -16.15 -0.08
N ILE A 96 -9.60 -16.01 -0.54
CA ILE A 96 -10.12 -14.79 -1.17
C ILE A 96 -10.02 -13.57 -0.23
N TRP A 97 -10.28 -13.73 1.06
CA TRP A 97 -10.25 -12.61 2.00
C TRP A 97 -8.84 -12.12 2.25
N TYR A 98 -7.88 -13.03 2.34
CA TYR A 98 -6.48 -12.68 2.45
C TYR A 98 -6.00 -11.93 1.20
N LEU A 99 -6.33 -12.46 0.01
CA LEU A 99 -6.00 -11.83 -1.26
C LEU A 99 -6.57 -10.42 -1.37
N GLN A 100 -7.88 -10.24 -1.17
CA GLN A 100 -8.54 -8.94 -1.26
C GLN A 100 -8.01 -7.96 -0.21
N THR A 101 -7.73 -8.45 1.00
CA THR A 101 -7.14 -7.62 2.07
C THR A 101 -5.77 -7.09 1.66
N LEU A 102 -4.91 -7.93 1.08
CA LEU A 102 -3.61 -7.51 0.58
C LEU A 102 -3.72 -6.50 -0.58
N GLN A 103 -4.68 -6.69 -1.49
CA GLN A 103 -4.94 -5.75 -2.58
C GLN A 103 -5.39 -4.37 -2.06
N HIS A 104 -6.24 -4.33 -1.03
CA HIS A 104 -6.67 -3.08 -0.40
C HIS A 104 -5.57 -2.41 0.42
N LEU A 105 -4.77 -3.17 1.17
CA LEU A 105 -3.58 -2.66 1.86
C LEU A 105 -2.57 -2.09 0.86
N LEU A 106 -2.37 -2.75 -0.29
CA LEU A 106 -1.49 -2.25 -1.34
C LEU A 106 -1.99 -0.90 -1.84
N LYS A 107 -3.28 -0.79 -2.15
CA LYS A 107 -3.90 0.47 -2.57
C LYS A 107 -3.65 1.59 -1.55
N ILE A 108 -3.91 1.33 -0.27
CA ILE A 108 -3.68 2.30 0.81
C ILE A 108 -2.22 2.73 0.84
N SER A 109 -1.28 1.77 0.83
CA SER A 109 0.15 2.07 0.90
C SER A 109 0.62 2.93 -0.29
N LEU A 110 0.08 2.70 -1.48
CA LEU A 110 0.35 3.49 -2.68
C LEU A 110 -0.23 4.91 -2.57
N ASP A 111 -1.49 5.04 -2.15
CA ASP A 111 -2.16 6.33 -1.97
C ASP A 111 -1.47 7.18 -0.86
N LEU A 112 -0.95 6.53 0.19
CA LEU A 112 -0.12 7.15 1.24
C LEU A 112 1.36 7.33 0.85
N LYS A 113 1.76 6.89 -0.35
CA LYS A 113 3.16 6.94 -0.85
C LYS A 113 4.16 6.19 0.04
N ASN A 114 3.71 5.19 0.79
CA ASN A 114 4.54 4.30 1.60
C ASN A 114 5.13 3.17 0.74
N TYR A 115 6.12 3.53 -0.09
CA TYR A 115 6.71 2.64 -1.08
C TYR A 115 7.44 1.42 -0.51
N ASN A 116 7.86 1.45 0.76
CA ASN A 116 8.46 0.27 1.39
C ASN A 116 7.37 -0.77 1.69
N LYS A 117 6.29 -0.35 2.33
CA LYS A 117 5.13 -1.22 2.60
C LYS A 117 4.49 -1.73 1.31
N SER A 118 4.35 -0.88 0.28
CA SER A 118 3.83 -1.32 -1.03
C SER A 118 4.65 -2.46 -1.63
N LYS A 119 5.97 -2.45 -1.50
CA LYS A 119 6.84 -3.52 -2.02
C LYS A 119 6.68 -4.83 -1.24
N GLU A 120 6.54 -4.76 0.07
CA GLU A 120 6.32 -5.94 0.91
C GLU A 120 4.99 -6.61 0.54
N LEU A 121 3.94 -5.81 0.38
CA LEU A 121 2.62 -6.29 -0.06
C LEU A 121 2.65 -6.86 -1.47
N LEU A 122 3.34 -6.22 -2.42
CA LEU A 122 3.53 -6.77 -3.77
C LEU A 122 4.30 -8.09 -3.76
N LYS A 123 5.25 -8.28 -2.84
CA LYS A 123 5.97 -9.54 -2.70
C LYS A 123 5.04 -10.66 -2.21
N GLU A 124 4.19 -10.38 -1.23
CA GLU A 124 3.16 -11.33 -0.78
C GLU A 124 2.16 -11.64 -1.90
N LEU A 125 1.62 -10.62 -2.57
CA LEU A 125 0.64 -10.79 -3.66
C LEU A 125 1.16 -11.66 -4.80
N LYS A 126 2.43 -11.52 -5.19
CA LYS A 126 3.03 -12.35 -6.25
C LYS A 126 3.18 -13.82 -5.87
N LEU A 127 3.15 -14.16 -4.59
CA LEU A 127 3.24 -15.55 -4.13
C LEU A 127 1.87 -16.24 -4.13
N ILE A 128 0.80 -15.47 -3.93
CA ILE A 128 -0.56 -15.99 -3.78
C ILE A 128 -1.41 -15.83 -5.03
N ASP A 129 -1.19 -14.77 -5.81
CA ASP A 129 -1.99 -14.42 -7.00
C ASP A 129 -1.11 -14.48 -8.25
N ASN A 130 -0.87 -15.73 -8.67
CA ASN A 130 -0.01 -16.06 -9.80
C ASN A 130 -0.53 -15.52 -11.14
N GLU A 131 -1.84 -15.35 -11.27
CA GLU A 131 -2.48 -14.86 -12.50
C GLU A 131 -2.14 -13.39 -12.76
N ASN A 132 -2.02 -12.59 -11.70
CA ASN A 132 -1.75 -11.15 -11.80
C ASN A 132 -0.29 -10.75 -11.57
N VAL A 133 0.65 -11.70 -11.50
CA VAL A 133 2.09 -11.44 -11.27
C VAL A 133 2.68 -10.43 -12.26
N SER A 134 2.24 -10.47 -13.51
CA SER A 134 2.69 -9.52 -14.54
C SER A 134 2.32 -8.08 -14.17
N GLU A 135 1.12 -7.86 -13.62
CA GLU A 135 0.63 -6.56 -13.18
C GLU A 135 1.38 -6.08 -11.94
N TYR A 136 1.57 -6.96 -10.96
CA TYR A 136 2.37 -6.64 -9.76
C TYR A 136 3.83 -6.29 -10.10
N ASN A 137 4.40 -6.90 -11.13
CA ASN A 137 5.73 -6.54 -11.62
C ASN A 137 5.76 -5.16 -12.31
N MET A 138 4.68 -4.75 -12.98
CA MET A 138 4.57 -3.40 -13.54
C MET A 138 4.49 -2.35 -12.44
N GLU A 139 3.67 -2.58 -11.40
CA GLU A 139 3.53 -1.68 -10.26
C GLU A 139 4.87 -1.53 -9.51
N GLU A 140 5.58 -2.64 -9.26
CA GLU A 140 6.89 -2.57 -8.61
C GLU A 140 7.92 -1.77 -9.45
N LYS A 141 7.90 -1.91 -10.78
CA LYS A 141 8.75 -1.11 -11.67
C LYS A 141 8.42 0.37 -11.55
N GLU A 142 7.15 0.75 -11.46
CA GLU A 142 6.72 2.13 -11.27
C GLU A 142 7.19 2.70 -9.93
N ILE A 143 6.98 1.98 -8.83
CA ILE A 143 7.49 2.35 -7.50
C ILE A 143 9.01 2.58 -7.55
N ASN A 144 9.75 1.66 -8.17
CA ASN A 144 11.20 1.76 -8.33
C ASN A 144 11.62 2.98 -9.17
N ARG A 145 10.83 3.34 -10.18
CA ARG A 145 11.08 4.51 -11.02
C ARG A 145 10.86 5.81 -10.24
N ILE A 146 9.77 5.92 -9.50
CA ILE A 146 9.47 7.09 -8.65
C ILE A 146 10.55 7.28 -7.58
N ARG A 147 11.00 6.19 -6.93
CA ARG A 147 12.11 6.26 -5.97
C ARG A 147 13.40 6.76 -6.59
N ARG A 148 13.77 6.24 -7.77
CA ARG A 148 14.94 6.71 -8.52
C ARG A 148 14.84 8.20 -8.85
N TYR A 149 13.67 8.65 -9.31
CA TYR A 149 13.44 10.07 -9.59
C TYR A 149 13.67 10.95 -8.35
N LYS A 150 13.15 10.55 -7.17
CA LYS A 150 13.40 11.29 -5.91
C LYS A 150 14.88 11.34 -5.52
N ILE A 151 15.63 10.27 -5.76
CA ILE A 151 17.09 10.27 -5.53
C ILE A 151 17.76 11.29 -6.44
N PHE A 152 17.40 11.32 -7.72
CA PHE A 152 17.94 12.31 -8.65
C PHE A 152 17.59 13.74 -8.25
N GLU A 153 16.35 13.99 -7.81
CA GLU A 153 15.93 15.28 -7.29
C GLU A 153 16.76 15.72 -6.07
N MET A 154 17.01 14.80 -5.13
CA MET A 154 17.89 15.03 -3.97
C MET A 154 19.32 15.36 -4.39
N LEU A 155 19.87 14.69 -5.41
CA LEU A 155 21.20 15.00 -5.96
C LEU A 155 21.25 16.42 -6.54
N ILE A 156 20.20 16.87 -7.23
CA ILE A 156 20.11 18.26 -7.72
C ILE A 156 20.20 19.25 -6.56
N TYR A 157 19.40 19.06 -5.51
CA TYR A 157 19.44 19.93 -4.32
C TYR A 157 20.79 19.90 -3.60
N CYS A 158 21.40 18.72 -3.47
CA CYS A 158 22.73 18.57 -2.88
C CYS A 158 23.80 19.32 -3.68
N GLY A 159 23.80 19.17 -5.02
CA GLY A 159 24.71 19.88 -5.91
C GLY A 159 24.57 21.40 -5.80
N MET A 160 23.34 21.91 -5.82
CA MET A 160 23.06 23.34 -5.62
C MET A 160 23.51 23.84 -4.24
N GLY A 161 23.30 23.04 -3.20
CA GLY A 161 23.74 23.37 -1.84
C GLY A 161 25.26 23.49 -1.72
N LEU A 162 26.02 22.57 -2.31
CA LEU A 162 27.49 22.62 -2.32
C LEU A 162 28.01 23.87 -3.04
N ILE A 163 27.41 24.23 -4.18
CA ILE A 163 27.75 25.46 -4.92
C ILE A 163 27.47 26.70 -4.05
N ALA A 164 26.31 26.74 -3.37
CA ALA A 164 25.96 27.86 -2.49
C ALA A 164 26.93 28.02 -1.31
N ILE A 165 27.35 26.92 -0.68
CA ILE A 165 28.35 26.92 0.40
C ILE A 165 29.68 27.48 -0.11
N SER A 166 30.15 27.01 -1.26
CA SER A 166 31.41 27.47 -1.85
C SER A 166 31.36 28.96 -2.22
N MET A 167 30.27 29.43 -2.82
CA MET A 167 30.08 30.86 -3.13
C MET A 167 30.08 31.73 -1.88
N THR A 168 29.40 31.28 -0.82
CA THR A 168 29.33 32.01 0.47
C THR A 168 30.71 32.05 1.12
N TYR A 169 31.45 30.93 1.13
CA TYR A 169 32.80 30.88 1.68
C TYR A 169 33.77 31.80 0.92
N LYS A 170 33.71 31.77 -0.42
CA LYS A 170 34.50 32.66 -1.28
C LYS A 170 34.19 34.13 -1.01
N PHE A 171 32.93 34.47 -0.79
CA PHE A 171 32.53 35.83 -0.46
C PHE A 171 33.11 36.30 0.89
N VAL A 172 33.10 35.44 1.91
CA VAL A 172 33.57 35.78 3.27
C VAL A 172 35.10 35.81 3.37
N THR A 173 35.77 34.83 2.75
CA THR A 173 37.21 34.62 2.96
C THR A 173 38.08 35.08 1.79
N SER A 174 37.48 35.42 0.65
CA SER A 174 38.16 35.64 -0.63
C SER A 174 38.95 34.42 -1.16
N VAL A 175 38.81 33.25 -0.53
CA VAL A 175 39.46 31.99 -0.95
C VAL A 175 38.47 31.13 -1.72
N SER A 176 38.89 30.62 -2.87
CA SER A 176 38.04 29.74 -3.70
C SER A 176 38.13 28.28 -3.25
N MET A 177 36.97 27.64 -3.09
CA MET A 177 36.84 26.20 -2.86
C MET A 177 36.56 25.45 -4.17
N VAL A 178 37.49 25.53 -5.12
CA VAL A 178 37.35 24.96 -6.49
C VAL A 178 36.91 23.49 -6.48
N PHE A 179 37.39 22.70 -5.52
CA PHE A 179 37.01 21.31 -5.36
C PHE A 179 35.51 21.14 -5.01
N ILE A 180 34.98 21.97 -4.11
CA ILE A 180 33.58 21.90 -3.68
C ILE A 180 32.65 22.39 -4.79
N ASP A 181 33.04 23.43 -5.54
CA ASP A 181 32.31 23.88 -6.73
C ASP A 181 32.20 22.76 -7.77
N SER A 182 33.33 22.14 -8.10
CA SER A 182 33.40 21.07 -9.10
C SER A 182 32.58 19.85 -8.68
N LEU A 183 32.63 19.49 -7.39
CA LEU A 183 31.83 18.41 -6.83
C LEU A 183 30.34 18.73 -6.87
N GLY A 184 29.94 19.95 -6.50
CA GLY A 184 28.56 20.41 -6.55
C GLY A 184 27.98 20.40 -7.97
N ILE A 185 28.76 20.86 -8.96
CA ILE A 185 28.39 20.82 -10.38
C ILE A 185 28.24 19.36 -10.87
N ALA A 186 29.20 18.49 -10.55
CA ALA A 186 29.15 17.09 -10.98
C ALA A 186 27.92 16.35 -10.40
N ILE A 187 27.67 16.50 -9.09
CA ILE A 187 26.50 15.90 -8.42
C ILE A 187 25.19 16.47 -8.98
N GLY A 188 25.12 17.80 -9.17
CA GLY A 188 23.94 18.46 -9.74
C GLY A 188 23.64 18.01 -11.16
N LEU A 189 24.66 17.88 -12.02
CA LEU A 189 24.50 17.41 -13.41
C LEU A 189 24.03 15.96 -13.48
N ILE A 190 24.57 15.07 -12.64
CA ILE A 190 24.10 13.68 -12.53
C ILE A 190 22.62 13.66 -12.14
N GLY A 191 22.23 14.50 -11.18
CA GLY A 191 20.84 14.67 -10.76
C GLY A 191 19.93 15.15 -11.90
N ILE A 192 20.34 16.18 -12.66
CA ILE A 192 19.55 16.74 -13.77
C ILE A 192 19.39 15.71 -14.90
N ILE A 193 20.48 15.07 -15.32
CA ILE A 193 20.46 14.05 -16.38
C ILE A 193 19.56 12.88 -15.94
N GLY A 194 19.77 12.35 -14.74
CA GLY A 194 18.96 11.25 -14.21
C GLY A 194 17.49 11.60 -14.00
N GLY A 195 17.20 12.83 -13.58
CA GLY A 195 15.85 13.37 -13.44
C GLY A 195 15.15 13.52 -14.78
N TYR A 196 15.84 14.02 -15.81
CA TYR A 196 15.30 14.19 -17.17
C TYR A 196 14.81 12.87 -17.77
N PHE A 197 15.61 11.79 -17.69
CA PHE A 197 15.22 10.47 -18.19
C PHE A 197 14.08 9.80 -17.38
N ASN A 198 13.77 10.31 -16.18
CA ASN A 198 12.72 9.77 -15.32
C ASN A 198 11.50 10.69 -15.14
N LYS A 199 11.47 11.87 -15.77
CA LYS A 199 10.47 12.93 -15.55
C LYS A 199 9.04 12.55 -15.93
N ASP A 200 8.85 11.66 -16.90
CA ASP A 200 7.51 11.23 -17.34
C ASP A 200 6.77 10.34 -16.32
N SER A 201 7.38 10.00 -15.18
CA SER A 201 6.77 9.16 -14.15
C SER A 201 5.68 9.83 -13.32
N LEU A 202 5.47 11.14 -13.44
CA LEU A 202 4.47 11.88 -12.65
C LEU A 202 3.07 11.91 -13.29
N LYS A 203 2.94 11.46 -14.54
CA LYS A 203 1.73 11.69 -15.36
C LYS A 203 0.68 10.59 -15.36
N GLY A 204 0.81 9.52 -14.58
CA GLY A 204 -0.33 8.64 -14.38
C GLY A 204 0.05 7.24 -13.90
N THR A 205 -0.44 6.91 -12.71
CA THR A 205 -0.55 5.53 -12.26
C THR A 205 -1.56 4.82 -13.16
N ALA A 206 -1.06 3.99 -14.07
CA ALA A 206 -1.89 3.26 -15.05
C ALA A 206 -2.92 2.31 -14.37
N LEU A 207 -2.69 1.96 -13.10
CA LEU A 207 -3.55 1.08 -12.31
C LEU A 207 -4.68 1.79 -11.54
N LYS A 208 -4.68 3.14 -11.42
CA LYS A 208 -5.75 3.83 -10.68
C LYS A 208 -7.14 3.58 -11.29
N ASP A 209 -7.20 3.38 -12.60
CA ASP A 209 -8.45 3.20 -13.36
C ASP A 209 -8.77 1.75 -13.74
N LYS A 210 -7.78 0.83 -13.71
CA LYS A 210 -7.97 -0.61 -14.02
C LYS A 210 -8.16 -1.46 -12.76
N PHE A 211 -7.36 -1.23 -11.71
CA PHE A 211 -7.49 -1.95 -10.43
C PHE A 211 -8.82 -1.65 -9.73
N VAL A 212 -9.31 -0.40 -9.85
CA VAL A 212 -10.62 0.01 -9.31
C VAL A 212 -11.78 -0.66 -10.06
N ARG A 213 -11.56 -1.16 -11.29
CA ARG A 213 -12.58 -1.87 -12.07
C ARG A 213 -12.60 -3.39 -11.82
N SER A 214 -11.50 -3.98 -11.37
CA SER A 214 -11.48 -5.40 -10.95
C SER A 214 -11.88 -5.59 -9.48
N LEU A 215 -11.85 -4.51 -8.68
CA LEU A 215 -12.26 -4.49 -7.26
C LEU A 215 -13.69 -3.96 -7.01
N LYS A 216 -14.41 -3.60 -8.08
CA LYS A 216 -15.83 -3.18 -8.07
C LYS A 216 -16.67 -4.28 -8.68
#